data_AF-A0AAE4VI71-F1
#
_entry.id   AF-A0AAE4VI71-F1
#
_cell.length_a   1.000
_cell.length_b   1.000
_cell.length_c   1.000
_cell.angle_alpha   90.00
_cell.angle_beta   90.00
_cell.angle_gamma   90.00
#
_symmetry.space_group_name_H-M   'P 1'
#
loop_
_entity.id
_entity.type
_entity.pdbx_description
1 polymer ?
#
loop_
_entity_poly.entity_id
_entity_poly.type
_entity_poly.pdbx_seq_one_letter_code
_entity_poly.pdbx_strand_id
1 'polypeptide(L)'
;MASGVLTAIVVFVAAVIGVGQTGPPPPGPPDPYAHTKYAIVWSDPAGLDLMSPEGTYVRATVESGRVSADNGDPAVAMPGFWDSLNTVARGPLGTTWTDDEADDLRVGIVRYAIVDVIEDGETLHVTVCEYDDQLGTRMQSNNPDLDGRYQYWRGSGGVVQQLTINRAGATAPPSRQSGPQTFGTTPVFGTWKTTDWDTTRTVFDPNPCRGRSLPEIVADQHWYYTTEIPTAPSFPGWPVAL
;
A
#
# COMPACT_ATOMS: atom_id res chain seq x y z
N MET A 1 -22.09 10.82 83.41
CA MET A 1 -23.31 10.54 82.63
C MET A 1 -23.25 11.42 81.39
N ALA A 2 -22.87 10.87 80.24
CA ALA A 2 -22.77 11.62 78.98
C ALA A 2 -23.65 10.91 77.95
N SER A 3 -24.76 11.54 77.59
CA SER A 3 -25.67 11.12 76.53
C SER A 3 -25.06 11.44 75.18
N GLY A 4 -25.09 10.44 74.29
CA GLY A 4 -24.69 10.58 72.89
C GLY A 4 -25.80 11.14 72.01
N VAL A 5 -25.41 11.62 70.83
CA VAL A 5 -26.27 11.75 69.64
C VAL A 5 -25.38 11.43 68.44
N LEU A 6 -25.70 10.34 67.73
CA LEU A 6 -25.08 9.94 66.47
C LEU A 6 -26.05 10.30 65.35
N THR A 7 -25.71 11.29 64.55
CA THR A 7 -26.49 11.73 63.38
C THR A 7 -26.08 10.88 62.17
N ALA A 8 -26.99 10.04 61.67
CA ALA A 8 -26.80 9.29 60.44
C ALA A 8 -27.22 10.14 59.23
N ILE A 9 -26.28 10.44 58.34
CA ILE A 9 -26.53 11.10 57.05
C ILE A 9 -26.85 9.99 56.03
N VAL A 10 -28.08 9.98 55.52
CA VAL A 10 -28.50 9.11 54.42
C VAL A 10 -28.25 9.85 53.11
N VAL A 11 -27.25 9.40 52.34
CA VAL A 11 -26.98 9.89 50.99
C VAL A 11 -27.78 9.03 50.01
N PHE A 12 -28.81 9.62 49.39
CA PHE A 12 -29.52 9.01 48.27
C PHE A 12 -28.69 9.20 46.99
N VAL A 13 -28.07 8.13 46.51
CA VAL A 13 -27.50 8.08 45.16
C VAL A 13 -28.62 7.76 44.18
N ALA A 14 -29.09 8.78 43.46
CA ALA A 14 -30.01 8.60 42.35
C ALA A 14 -29.25 7.94 41.19
N ALA A 15 -29.53 6.66 40.93
CA ALA A 15 -29.06 5.97 39.75
C ALA A 15 -29.77 6.54 38.51
N VAL A 16 -29.07 7.38 37.75
CA VAL A 16 -29.49 7.75 36.40
C VAL A 16 -29.28 6.52 35.52
N ILE A 17 -30.36 5.77 35.27
CA ILE A 17 -30.38 4.76 34.21
C ILE A 17 -30.39 5.55 32.90
N GLY A 18 -29.18 5.88 32.43
CA GLY A 18 -28.98 6.36 31.08
C GLY A 18 -29.43 5.27 30.13
N VAL A 19 -30.55 5.49 29.44
CA VAL A 19 -30.90 4.74 28.25
C VAL A 19 -29.77 5.01 27.26
N GLY A 20 -28.80 4.10 27.22
CA GLY A 20 -27.67 4.17 26.31
C GLY A 20 -28.23 4.23 24.90
N GLN A 21 -28.18 5.40 24.27
CA GLN A 21 -28.36 5.51 22.84
C GLN A 21 -27.27 4.64 22.23
N THR A 22 -27.66 3.47 21.73
CA THR A 22 -26.80 2.64 20.89
C THR A 22 -26.58 3.45 19.61
N GLY A 23 -25.50 4.22 19.58
CA GLY A 23 -25.01 4.80 18.34
C GLY A 23 -24.81 3.68 17.32
N PRO A 24 -24.85 3.99 16.01
CA PRO A 24 -24.46 3.03 15.00
C PRO A 24 -23.09 2.44 15.39
N PRO A 25 -22.87 1.13 15.15
CA PRO A 25 -21.57 0.54 15.40
C PRO A 25 -20.50 1.36 14.66
N PRO A 26 -19.30 1.50 15.23
CA PRO A 26 -18.21 2.18 14.53
C PRO A 26 -18.01 1.52 13.15
N PRO A 27 -17.69 2.31 12.12
CA PRO A 27 -17.43 1.76 10.79
C PRO A 27 -16.33 0.70 10.89
N GLY A 28 -16.47 -0.37 10.09
CA GLY A 28 -15.44 -1.39 9.98
C GLY A 28 -14.12 -0.82 9.45
N PRO A 29 -13.02 -1.58 9.53
CA PRO A 29 -11.78 -1.18 8.88
C PRO A 29 -12.04 -0.95 7.38
N PRO A 30 -11.38 0.04 6.76
CA PRO A 30 -11.58 0.34 5.35
C PRO A 30 -11.17 -0.86 4.49
N ASP A 31 -11.91 -1.08 3.41
CA ASP A 31 -11.66 -2.17 2.48
C ASP A 31 -10.52 -1.77 1.53
N PRO A 32 -9.34 -2.43 1.57
CA PRO A 32 -8.27 -2.10 0.64
C PRO A 32 -8.66 -2.35 -0.82
N TYR A 33 -9.68 -3.18 -1.08
CA TYR A 33 -10.20 -3.51 -2.40
C TYR A 33 -11.31 -2.56 -2.91
N ALA A 34 -11.64 -1.50 -2.16
CA ALA A 34 -12.68 -0.54 -2.55
C ALA A 34 -12.40 0.08 -3.93
N HIS A 35 -11.16 0.58 -4.12
CA HIS A 35 -10.71 1.20 -5.37
C HIS A 35 -9.59 0.42 -6.06
N THR A 36 -9.15 -0.71 -5.48
CA THR A 36 -8.07 -1.52 -6.06
C THR A 36 -8.52 -2.96 -6.36
N LYS A 37 -8.57 -3.30 -7.65
CA LYS A 37 -8.87 -4.64 -8.16
C LYS A 37 -7.80 -5.08 -9.15
N TYR A 38 -6.55 -5.02 -8.70
CA TYR A 38 -5.39 -5.47 -9.46
C TYR A 38 -4.60 -6.52 -8.68
N ALA A 39 -3.76 -7.26 -9.41
CA ALA A 39 -2.73 -8.11 -8.84
C ALA A 39 -1.40 -7.36 -8.75
N ILE A 40 -0.56 -7.76 -7.80
CA ILE A 40 0.82 -7.24 -7.67
C ILE A 40 1.80 -8.36 -7.99
N VAL A 41 2.65 -8.14 -8.99
CA VAL A 41 3.65 -9.14 -9.40
C VAL A 41 5.04 -8.56 -9.25
N TRP A 42 5.85 -9.21 -8.41
CA TRP A 42 7.25 -8.86 -8.20
C TRP A 42 8.19 -9.68 -9.08
N SER A 43 9.29 -9.04 -9.42
CA SER A 43 10.50 -9.67 -9.94
C SER A 43 11.71 -9.10 -9.21
N ASP A 44 12.81 -9.85 -9.21
CA ASP A 44 14.03 -9.44 -8.55
C ASP A 44 15.24 -9.79 -9.44
N PRO A 45 15.55 -8.92 -10.42
CA PRO A 45 16.80 -9.03 -11.17
C PRO A 45 18.05 -8.70 -10.33
N ALA A 46 17.91 -8.09 -9.14
CA ALA A 46 19.03 -7.73 -8.27
C ALA A 46 19.51 -8.87 -7.35
N GLY A 47 18.74 -9.95 -7.21
CA GLY A 47 19.08 -11.12 -6.39
C GLY A 47 18.65 -11.03 -4.92
N LEU A 48 17.84 -10.03 -4.54
CA LEU A 48 17.14 -9.99 -3.26
C LEU A 48 15.98 -11.00 -3.21
N ASP A 49 16.12 -12.04 -2.38
CA ASP A 49 15.02 -12.97 -2.10
C ASP A 49 13.76 -12.21 -1.63
N LEU A 50 12.73 -12.19 -2.47
CA LEU A 50 11.44 -11.51 -2.23
C LEU A 50 10.70 -12.03 -0.98
N MET A 51 11.09 -13.20 -0.47
CA MET A 51 10.57 -13.84 0.72
C MET A 51 11.51 -13.77 1.93
N SER A 52 12.67 -13.11 1.82
CA SER A 52 13.52 -12.76 2.96
C SER A 52 12.86 -11.67 3.83
N PRO A 53 13.38 -11.38 5.05
CA PRO A 53 12.96 -10.21 5.81
C PRO A 53 13.10 -8.90 5.02
N GLU A 54 14.21 -8.70 4.32
CA GLU A 54 14.47 -7.55 3.46
C GLU A 54 13.45 -7.45 2.32
N GLY A 55 13.25 -8.54 1.58
CA GLY A 55 12.26 -8.60 0.51
C GLY A 55 10.86 -8.31 1.03
N THR A 56 10.50 -8.89 2.18
CA THR A 56 9.19 -8.66 2.82
C THR A 56 8.99 -7.20 3.20
N TYR A 57 10.00 -6.54 3.78
CA TYR A 57 9.92 -5.13 4.14
C TYR A 57 9.75 -4.22 2.92
N VAL A 58 10.57 -4.42 1.88
CA VAL A 58 10.50 -3.63 0.64
C VAL A 58 9.12 -3.76 0.02
N ARG A 59 8.63 -5.00 -0.14
CA ARG A 59 7.29 -5.26 -0.68
C ARG A 59 6.21 -4.60 0.15
N ALA A 60 6.19 -4.84 1.47
CA ALA A 60 5.19 -4.26 2.36
C ALA A 60 5.15 -2.73 2.29
N THR A 61 6.32 -2.09 2.19
CA THR A 61 6.44 -0.63 2.11
C THR A 61 5.88 -0.10 0.80
N VAL A 62 6.35 -0.63 -0.34
CA VAL A 62 5.94 -0.17 -1.67
C VAL A 62 4.46 -0.44 -1.93
N GLU A 63 3.99 -1.64 -1.57
CA GLU A 63 2.59 -2.02 -1.76
C GLU A 63 1.64 -1.21 -0.87
N SER A 64 2.00 -0.95 0.40
CA SER A 64 1.19 -0.12 1.30
C SER A 64 1.07 1.32 0.80
N GLY A 65 2.18 1.90 0.33
CA GLY A 65 2.16 3.23 -0.27
C GLY A 65 1.26 3.30 -1.50
N ARG A 66 1.37 2.31 -2.39
CA ARG A 66 0.51 2.22 -3.58
C ARG A 66 -0.98 2.13 -3.22
N VAL A 67 -1.33 1.21 -2.32
CA VAL A 67 -2.74 0.92 -1.97
C VAL A 67 -3.40 2.07 -1.24
N SER A 68 -2.68 2.68 -0.29
CA SER A 68 -3.17 3.88 0.40
C SER A 68 -3.39 5.03 -0.57
N ALA A 69 -2.50 5.20 -1.54
CA ALA A 69 -2.63 6.23 -2.53
C ALA A 69 -3.79 5.98 -3.51
N ASP A 70 -3.93 4.77 -4.04
CA ASP A 70 -5.00 4.42 -4.98
C ASP A 70 -6.40 4.47 -4.34
N ASN A 71 -6.52 4.28 -3.02
CA ASN A 71 -7.79 4.44 -2.31
C ASN A 71 -7.99 5.84 -1.72
N GLY A 72 -6.99 6.73 -1.79
CA GLY A 72 -7.04 8.03 -1.11
C GLY A 72 -7.19 7.93 0.42
N ASP A 73 -6.91 6.77 1.02
CA ASP A 73 -7.13 6.49 2.44
C ASP A 73 -5.86 5.90 3.07
N PRO A 74 -5.18 6.61 3.99
CA PRO A 74 -4.03 6.05 4.68
C PRO A 74 -4.37 4.81 5.51
N ALA A 75 -5.61 4.65 5.97
CA ALA A 75 -6.00 3.53 6.82
C ALA A 75 -6.11 2.18 6.07
N VAL A 76 -6.07 2.15 4.72
CA VAL A 76 -6.01 0.89 3.96
C VAL A 76 -4.59 0.31 3.81
N ALA A 77 -3.56 1.04 4.26
CA ALA A 77 -2.19 0.55 4.26
C ALA A 77 -2.02 -0.69 5.17
N MET A 78 -0.99 -1.50 4.94
CA MET A 78 -0.73 -2.65 5.83
C MET A 78 -0.47 -2.17 7.26
N PRO A 79 -0.92 -2.91 8.29
CA PRO A 79 -0.69 -2.54 9.68
C PRO A 79 0.79 -2.27 10.00
N GLY A 80 1.06 -1.12 10.61
CA GLY A 80 2.41 -0.69 10.97
C GLY A 80 3.19 0.04 9.87
N PHE A 81 2.60 0.24 8.68
CA PHE A 81 3.24 0.98 7.58
C PHE A 81 3.60 2.42 7.99
N TRP A 82 2.63 3.18 8.49
CA TRP A 82 2.89 4.58 8.87
C TRP A 82 3.90 4.69 10.01
N ASP A 83 3.88 3.74 10.95
CA ASP A 83 4.86 3.69 12.03
C ASP A 83 6.26 3.34 11.50
N SER A 84 6.39 2.60 10.38
CA SER A 84 7.67 2.23 9.80
C SER A 84 8.35 3.38 9.04
N LEU A 85 7.62 4.45 8.73
CA LEU A 85 8.17 5.62 8.04
C LEU A 85 8.77 6.62 9.05
N ASN A 86 10.08 6.84 8.97
CA ASN A 86 10.77 7.92 9.71
C ASN A 86 10.83 9.24 8.92
N THR A 87 10.36 9.23 7.68
CA THR A 87 10.22 10.41 6.83
C THR A 87 8.92 10.30 6.04
N VAL A 88 8.37 11.44 5.63
CA VAL A 88 7.39 11.45 4.54
C VAL A 88 8.15 11.10 3.25
N ALA A 89 7.57 10.27 2.38
CA ALA A 89 8.19 10.03 1.09
C ALA A 89 8.26 11.33 0.30
N ARG A 90 9.40 11.56 -0.36
CA ARG A 90 9.64 12.70 -1.23
C ARG A 90 9.01 12.38 -2.58
N GLY A 91 8.04 13.21 -2.96
CA GLY A 91 7.18 12.96 -4.11
C GLY A 91 5.79 12.47 -3.67
N PRO A 92 4.83 12.48 -4.60
CA PRO A 92 3.49 12.01 -4.31
C PRO A 92 3.54 10.51 -4.01
N LEU A 93 3.24 10.13 -2.76
CA LEU A 93 2.64 8.82 -2.45
C LEU A 93 1.23 8.85 -3.08
N GLY A 94 1.21 8.78 -4.41
CA GLY A 94 0.08 8.99 -5.32
C GLY A 94 -0.75 10.27 -5.17
N THR A 95 -0.28 11.34 -4.50
CA THR A 95 -0.96 12.65 -4.55
C THR A 95 -0.76 13.45 -5.86
N THR A 96 -0.21 12.85 -6.92
CA THR A 96 -0.30 13.43 -8.28
C THR A 96 -1.63 13.10 -8.95
N TRP A 97 -2.41 12.20 -8.36
CA TRP A 97 -3.77 11.93 -8.76
C TRP A 97 -4.65 12.79 -7.86
N THR A 98 -5.23 13.84 -8.43
CA THR A 98 -6.09 14.82 -7.75
C THR A 98 -7.24 14.12 -7.03
N ASP A 99 -7.87 14.77 -6.05
CA ASP A 99 -9.04 14.26 -5.30
C ASP A 99 -10.14 13.64 -6.21
N ASP A 100 -10.20 14.04 -7.48
CA ASP A 100 -11.10 13.49 -8.50
C ASP A 100 -10.81 12.03 -8.93
N GLU A 101 -9.60 11.49 -8.72
CA GLU A 101 -9.21 10.13 -9.13
C GLU A 101 -9.26 9.09 -7.99
N ALA A 102 -9.42 9.52 -6.73
CA ALA A 102 -9.54 8.58 -5.61
C ALA A 102 -10.81 7.70 -5.72
N ASP A 103 -11.82 8.16 -6.45
CA ASP A 103 -13.03 7.40 -6.73
C ASP A 103 -12.86 6.37 -7.86
N ASP A 104 -11.78 6.44 -8.62
CA ASP A 104 -11.63 5.62 -9.81
C ASP A 104 -11.15 4.20 -9.48
N LEU A 105 -11.94 3.23 -9.92
CA LEU A 105 -11.58 1.82 -9.78
C LEU A 105 -10.35 1.48 -10.63
N ARG A 106 -9.23 1.16 -9.98
CA ARG A 106 -8.01 0.63 -10.60
C ARG A 106 -8.13 -0.88 -10.80
N VAL A 107 -7.81 -1.37 -12.00
CA VAL A 107 -7.88 -2.81 -12.36
C VAL A 107 -6.66 -3.27 -13.12
N GLY A 108 -6.37 -4.58 -13.06
CA GLY A 108 -5.34 -5.20 -13.90
C GLY A 108 -4.15 -5.73 -13.12
N ILE A 109 -2.93 -5.35 -13.52
CA ILE A 109 -1.69 -5.84 -12.92
C ILE A 109 -0.73 -4.66 -12.71
N VAL A 110 -0.26 -4.47 -11.48
CA VAL A 110 0.90 -3.63 -11.18
C VAL A 110 2.12 -4.55 -11.05
N ARG A 111 3.23 -4.16 -11.68
CA ARG A 111 4.46 -4.95 -11.59
C ARG A 111 5.58 -4.15 -10.97
N TYR A 112 6.33 -4.82 -10.11
CA TYR A 112 7.52 -4.27 -9.49
C TYR A 112 8.75 -5.10 -9.84
N ALA A 113 9.90 -4.43 -9.94
CA ALA A 113 11.20 -5.07 -10.07
C ALA A 113 12.19 -4.41 -9.13
N ILE A 114 12.84 -5.19 -8.27
CA ILE A 114 14.02 -4.70 -7.53
C ILE A 114 15.22 -4.77 -8.47
N VAL A 115 15.71 -3.61 -8.89
CA VAL A 115 16.72 -3.50 -9.95
C VAL A 115 18.12 -3.20 -9.42
N ASP A 116 18.23 -2.76 -8.17
CA ASP A 116 19.49 -2.52 -7.48
C ASP A 116 19.29 -2.63 -5.97
N VAL A 117 20.30 -3.20 -5.29
CA VAL A 117 20.35 -3.34 -3.83
C VAL A 117 21.77 -3.09 -3.36
N ILE A 118 21.93 -2.13 -2.45
CA ILE A 118 23.21 -1.80 -1.83
C ILE A 118 23.07 -1.97 -0.32
N GLU A 119 23.87 -2.87 0.25
CA GLU A 119 23.96 -3.07 1.69
C GLU A 119 25.13 -2.26 2.28
N ASP A 120 24.84 -1.45 3.29
CA ASP A 120 25.83 -0.71 4.08
C ASP A 120 25.55 -0.90 5.58
N GLY A 121 26.07 -2.01 6.12
CA GLY A 121 25.85 -2.40 7.51
C GLY A 121 24.37 -2.61 7.82
N GLU A 122 23.80 -1.82 8.72
CA GLU A 122 22.37 -1.86 9.05
C GLU A 122 21.50 -1.10 8.04
N THR A 123 22.09 -0.42 7.06
CA THR A 123 21.36 0.32 6.03
C THR A 123 21.24 -0.52 4.76
N LEU A 124 20.06 -0.49 4.15
CA LEU A 124 19.76 -1.10 2.87
C LEU A 124 19.22 -0.02 1.94
N HIS A 125 19.89 0.20 0.80
CA HIS A 125 19.39 1.04 -0.27
C HIS A 125 18.81 0.15 -1.36
N VAL A 126 17.58 0.43 -1.77
CA VAL A 126 16.84 -0.39 -2.74
C VAL A 126 16.31 0.51 -3.84
N THR A 127 16.60 0.16 -5.09
CA THR A 127 15.95 0.76 -6.25
C THR A 127 14.89 -0.18 -6.78
N VAL A 128 13.64 0.29 -6.79
CA VAL A 128 12.47 -0.43 -7.28
C VAL A 128 11.97 0.26 -8.55
N CYS A 129 11.65 -0.55 -9.55
CA CYS A 129 10.93 -0.11 -10.73
C CYS A 129 9.48 -0.56 -10.65
N GLU A 130 8.55 0.36 -10.87
CA GLU A 130 7.12 0.13 -10.97
C GLU A 130 6.67 0.26 -12.43
N TYR A 131 5.88 -0.69 -12.90
CA TYR A 131 5.36 -0.73 -14.26
C TYR A 131 3.83 -0.80 -14.22
N ASP A 132 3.20 0.25 -14.74
CA ASP A 132 1.75 0.45 -14.76
C ASP A 132 1.13 0.10 -16.13
N ASP A 133 1.89 -0.49 -17.06
CA ASP A 133 1.44 -0.74 -18.45
C ASP A 133 0.26 -1.72 -18.57
N GLN A 134 -0.05 -2.45 -17.50
CA GLN A 134 -1.20 -3.35 -17.38
C GLN A 134 -2.16 -2.92 -16.26
N LEU A 135 -1.96 -1.72 -15.71
CA LEU A 135 -2.85 -1.12 -14.74
C LEU A 135 -3.75 -0.12 -15.47
N GLY A 136 -5.05 -0.29 -15.29
CA GLY A 136 -6.06 0.51 -15.94
C GLY A 136 -7.02 1.14 -14.96
N THR A 137 -7.78 2.09 -15.48
CA THR A 137 -8.80 2.83 -14.73
C THR A 137 -10.16 2.58 -15.39
N ARG A 138 -11.18 2.31 -14.58
CA ARG A 138 -12.55 2.24 -15.10
C ARG A 138 -13.01 3.64 -15.53
N MET A 139 -13.35 3.79 -16.80
CA MET A 139 -13.84 5.04 -17.34
C MET A 139 -15.26 5.31 -16.85
N GLN A 140 -15.43 6.47 -16.21
CA GLN A 140 -16.72 7.10 -15.98
C GLN A 140 -16.85 8.23 -17.00
N SER A 141 -17.53 7.97 -18.12
CA SER A 141 -17.59 8.92 -19.23
C SER A 141 -19.04 9.20 -19.62
N ASN A 142 -19.31 10.45 -19.98
CA ASN A 142 -20.55 10.82 -20.68
C ASN A 142 -20.61 10.29 -22.12
N ASN A 143 -19.51 9.73 -22.63
CA ASN A 143 -19.50 8.99 -23.88
C ASN A 143 -19.94 7.53 -23.64
N PRO A 144 -21.12 7.09 -24.14
CA PRO A 144 -21.62 5.73 -23.92
C PRO A 144 -20.72 4.64 -24.53
N ASP A 145 -19.88 4.96 -25.51
CA ASP A 145 -18.94 4.01 -26.11
C ASP A 145 -17.71 3.73 -25.23
N LEU A 146 -17.50 4.57 -24.21
CA LEU A 146 -16.40 4.47 -23.25
C LEU A 146 -16.87 4.12 -21.84
N ASP A 147 -18.13 4.40 -21.50
CA ASP A 147 -18.68 4.12 -20.18
C ASP A 147 -18.55 2.63 -19.82
N GLY A 148 -18.02 2.35 -18.63
CA GLY A 148 -17.79 1.00 -18.14
C GLY A 148 -16.61 0.26 -18.80
N ARG A 149 -15.91 0.85 -19.76
CA ARG A 149 -14.63 0.32 -20.28
C ARG A 149 -13.47 0.71 -19.37
N TYR A 150 -12.36 0.03 -19.54
CA TYR A 150 -11.12 0.31 -18.84
C TYR A 150 -10.14 1.00 -19.78
N GLN A 151 -9.60 2.12 -19.32
CA GLN A 151 -8.53 2.84 -19.99
C GLN A 151 -7.19 2.37 -19.44
N TYR A 152 -6.25 2.06 -20.35
CA TYR A 152 -4.90 1.66 -20.01
C TYR A 152 -3.91 2.53 -20.78
N TRP A 153 -2.81 2.90 -20.13
CA TRP A 153 -1.65 3.46 -20.80
C TRP A 153 -0.75 2.32 -21.22
N ARG A 154 -0.35 2.30 -22.49
CA ARG A 154 0.72 1.44 -22.95
C ARG A 154 1.93 2.31 -23.19
N GLY A 155 2.99 2.12 -22.41
CA GLY A 155 4.21 2.87 -22.54
C GLY A 155 5.45 2.04 -22.23
N SER A 156 6.61 2.69 -22.29
CA SER A 156 7.86 2.14 -21.77
C SER A 156 8.46 3.17 -20.82
N GLY A 157 7.80 3.32 -19.68
CA GLY A 157 8.17 4.30 -18.68
C GLY A 157 7.87 3.77 -17.29
N GLY A 158 8.70 2.85 -16.81
CA GLY A 158 8.63 2.46 -15.41
C GLY A 158 8.97 3.64 -14.50
N VAL A 159 8.29 3.72 -13.37
CA VAL A 159 8.55 4.70 -12.32
C VAL A 159 9.64 4.14 -11.41
N VAL A 160 10.65 4.96 -11.12
CA VAL A 160 11.71 4.61 -10.19
C VAL A 160 11.28 5.01 -8.79
N GLN A 161 11.46 4.11 -7.83
CA GLN A 161 11.39 4.40 -6.41
C GLN A 161 12.72 4.03 -5.76
N GLN A 162 13.24 4.90 -4.91
CA GLN A 162 14.44 4.63 -4.12
C GLN A 162 14.09 4.63 -2.64
N LEU A 163 14.40 3.54 -1.96
CA LEU A 163 14.18 3.38 -0.53
C LEU A 163 15.53 3.30 0.18
N THR A 164 15.66 4.01 1.29
CA THR A 164 16.69 3.75 2.29
C THR A 164 16.02 3.20 3.54
N ILE A 165 16.42 1.99 3.90
CA ILE A 165 15.85 1.22 4.99
C ILE A 165 16.92 1.03 6.05
N ASN A 166 16.58 1.35 7.29
CA ASN A 166 17.38 1.08 8.46
C ASN A 166 16.84 -0.20 9.13
N ARG A 167 17.70 -1.22 9.18
CA ARG A 167 17.45 -2.56 9.75
C ARG A 167 17.70 -2.62 11.27
N ALA A 168 18.01 -1.50 11.92
CA ALA A 168 18.27 -1.46 13.35
C ALA A 168 17.01 -1.81 14.15
N GLY A 169 17.22 -2.63 15.19
CA GLY A 169 16.19 -3.00 16.15
C GLY A 169 16.10 -4.50 16.39
N ALA A 170 15.25 -4.88 17.35
CA ALA A 170 15.22 -6.24 17.88
C ALA A 170 14.41 -7.23 17.02
N THR A 171 13.56 -6.75 16.10
CA THR A 171 12.60 -7.60 15.38
C THR A 171 12.68 -7.35 13.89
N ALA A 172 13.21 -8.33 13.17
CA ALA A 172 13.18 -8.34 11.72
C ALA A 172 11.75 -8.63 11.20
N PRO A 173 11.42 -8.18 9.99
CA PRO A 173 10.26 -8.64 9.24
C PRO A 173 10.20 -10.17 9.16
N PRO A 174 9.00 -10.77 9.13
CA PRO A 174 8.88 -12.20 8.97
C PRO A 174 9.36 -12.63 7.58
N SER A 175 10.00 -13.79 7.49
CA SER A 175 10.35 -14.40 6.21
C SER A 175 9.21 -15.29 5.68
N ARG A 176 9.37 -15.78 4.44
CA ARG A 176 8.47 -16.73 3.77
C ARG A 176 7.02 -16.24 3.66
N GLN A 177 6.85 -14.92 3.55
CA GLN A 177 5.54 -14.32 3.31
C GLN A 177 5.12 -14.56 1.87
N SER A 178 4.15 -15.44 1.69
CA SER A 178 3.53 -15.72 0.41
C SER A 178 2.07 -16.15 0.59
N GLY A 179 1.27 -15.98 -0.45
CA GLY A 179 -0.12 -16.42 -0.45
C GLY A 179 -0.97 -15.73 -1.51
N PRO A 180 -2.28 -16.02 -1.52
CA PRO A 180 -3.18 -15.55 -2.57
C PRO A 180 -3.60 -14.08 -2.41
N GLN A 181 -3.36 -13.44 -1.26
CA GLN A 181 -3.80 -12.07 -1.03
C GLN A 181 -2.88 -11.08 -1.75
N THR A 182 -3.45 -10.05 -2.36
CA THR A 182 -2.68 -8.92 -2.89
C THR A 182 -2.18 -8.03 -1.77
N PHE A 183 -2.93 -7.93 -0.66
CA PHE A 183 -2.62 -7.04 0.46
C PHE A 183 -2.47 -7.80 1.78
N GLY A 184 -1.43 -7.45 2.53
CA GLY A 184 -1.19 -7.98 3.87
C GLY A 184 -2.16 -7.36 4.87
N THR A 185 -2.75 -8.20 5.73
CA THR A 185 -3.67 -7.77 6.79
C THR A 185 -3.04 -7.88 8.19
N THR A 186 -1.78 -8.32 8.26
CA THR A 186 -1.03 -8.50 9.49
C THR A 186 0.20 -7.58 9.52
N PRO A 187 0.67 -7.16 10.71
CA PRO A 187 1.89 -6.38 10.82
C PRO A 187 3.13 -7.18 10.38
N VAL A 188 3.90 -6.64 9.43
CA VAL A 188 5.11 -7.31 8.88
C VAL A 188 6.38 -6.47 8.96
N PHE A 189 6.32 -5.22 9.43
CA PHE A 189 7.48 -4.31 9.39
C PHE A 189 8.52 -4.55 10.49
N GLY A 190 8.17 -5.26 11.58
CA GLY A 190 9.05 -5.44 12.72
C GLY A 190 9.44 -4.10 13.35
N THR A 191 10.73 -3.93 13.68
CA THR A 191 11.29 -2.67 14.20
C THR A 191 11.99 -1.81 13.15
N TRP A 192 12.06 -2.29 11.91
CA TRP A 192 12.79 -1.62 10.82
C TRP A 192 12.08 -0.33 10.41
N LYS A 193 12.84 0.60 9.83
CA LYS A 193 12.35 1.92 9.43
C LYS A 193 12.79 2.31 8.03
N THR A 194 11.91 2.96 7.29
CA THR A 194 12.24 3.64 6.04
C THR A 194 12.68 5.05 6.41
N THR A 195 13.96 5.35 6.24
CA THR A 195 14.56 6.65 6.62
C THR A 195 14.65 7.62 5.45
N ASP A 196 14.59 7.11 4.22
CA ASP A 196 14.43 7.92 3.01
C ASP A 196 13.58 7.16 1.98
N TRP A 197 12.76 7.89 1.25
CA TRP A 197 11.97 7.33 0.16
C TRP A 197 11.75 8.40 -0.90
N ASP A 198 12.33 8.20 -2.08
CA ASP A 198 12.12 9.06 -3.25
C ASP A 198 11.24 8.33 -4.27
N THR A 199 10.12 8.97 -4.63
CA THR A 199 9.13 8.48 -5.61
C THR A 199 9.02 9.40 -6.83
N THR A 200 9.90 10.39 -6.93
CA THR A 200 9.77 11.44 -7.94
C THR A 200 10.08 10.92 -9.35
N ARG A 201 9.03 10.86 -10.19
CA ARG A 201 9.08 10.35 -11.58
C ARG A 201 10.10 11.05 -12.49
N THR A 202 10.53 12.27 -12.15
CA THR A 202 11.31 13.15 -13.05
C THR A 202 12.78 13.31 -12.69
N VAL A 203 13.25 12.77 -11.56
CA VAL A 203 14.59 13.11 -11.03
C VAL A 203 15.66 12.10 -11.47
N PHE A 204 15.27 10.93 -11.97
CA PHE A 204 16.21 9.87 -12.34
C PHE A 204 16.54 9.88 -13.84
N ASP A 205 17.65 10.52 -14.20
CA ASP A 205 18.33 10.36 -15.49
C ASP A 205 19.77 9.87 -15.26
N PRO A 206 20.14 8.65 -15.68
CA PRO A 206 19.31 7.68 -16.42
C PRO A 206 18.25 6.99 -15.55
N ASN A 207 17.04 6.79 -16.10
CA ASN A 207 15.97 6.00 -15.47
C ASN A 207 16.26 4.48 -15.66
N PRO A 208 16.59 3.73 -14.60
CA PRO A 208 16.93 2.30 -14.69
C PRO A 208 15.76 1.40 -15.11
N CYS A 209 14.53 1.89 -15.06
CA CYS A 209 13.31 1.18 -15.46
C CYS A 209 13.01 1.31 -16.95
N ARG A 210 13.59 2.31 -17.63
CA ARG A 210 13.36 2.52 -19.07
C ARG A 210 13.93 1.37 -19.88
N GLY A 211 13.16 0.89 -20.86
CA GLY A 211 13.57 -0.18 -21.78
C GLY A 211 13.48 -1.59 -21.19
N ARG A 212 13.13 -1.74 -19.91
CA ARG A 212 12.76 -3.02 -19.29
C ARG A 212 11.27 -3.27 -19.53
N SER A 213 10.88 -3.38 -20.81
CA SER A 213 9.51 -3.74 -21.15
C SER A 213 9.20 -5.14 -20.63
N LEU A 214 7.99 -5.32 -20.12
CA LEU A 214 7.47 -6.65 -19.81
C LEU A 214 7.47 -7.48 -21.11
N PRO A 215 7.89 -8.76 -21.08
CA PRO A 215 8.04 -9.56 -22.30
C PRO A 215 6.79 -9.62 -23.18
N GLU A 216 5.62 -9.43 -22.56
CA GLU A 216 4.30 -9.53 -23.18
C GLU A 216 3.78 -8.20 -23.75
N ILE A 217 4.45 -7.08 -23.51
CA ILE A 217 3.97 -5.74 -23.89
C ILE A 217 4.92 -5.11 -24.89
N VAL A 218 4.48 -5.06 -26.14
CA VAL A 218 5.12 -4.20 -27.16
C VAL A 218 4.91 -2.76 -26.72
N ALA A 219 5.99 -2.05 -26.43
CA ALA A 219 5.89 -0.65 -26.04
C ALA A 219 5.55 0.24 -27.24
N ASP A 220 4.29 0.64 -27.36
CA ASP A 220 3.83 1.73 -28.21
C ASP A 220 3.07 2.76 -27.37
N GLN A 221 3.58 3.99 -27.30
CA GLN A 221 3.11 5.05 -26.40
C GLN A 221 1.71 5.58 -26.76
N HIS A 222 0.67 4.93 -26.27
CA HIS A 222 -0.71 5.35 -26.49
C HIS A 222 -1.66 4.87 -25.40
N TRP A 223 -2.78 5.58 -25.27
CA TRP A 223 -3.93 5.13 -24.50
C TRP A 223 -4.78 4.16 -25.33
N TYR A 224 -5.27 3.10 -24.70
CA TYR A 224 -6.26 2.21 -25.30
C TYR A 224 -7.37 1.88 -24.32
N TYR A 225 -8.50 1.43 -24.87
CA TYR A 225 -9.71 1.12 -24.11
C TYR A 225 -10.13 -0.32 -24.37
N THR A 226 -10.51 -1.05 -23.34
CA THR A 226 -10.96 -2.44 -23.47
C THR A 226 -11.97 -2.79 -22.38
N THR A 227 -12.74 -3.86 -22.58
CA THR A 227 -13.57 -4.48 -21.54
C THR A 227 -12.82 -5.60 -20.82
N GLU A 228 -11.70 -6.05 -21.38
CA GLU A 228 -10.86 -7.11 -20.80
C GLU A 228 -9.96 -6.53 -19.72
N ILE A 229 -9.81 -7.27 -18.62
CA ILE A 229 -8.91 -6.92 -17.52
C ILE A 229 -7.77 -7.94 -17.53
N PRO A 230 -6.50 -7.52 -17.70
CA PRO A 230 -5.37 -8.41 -17.53
C PRO A 230 -5.38 -9.03 -16.12
N THR A 231 -5.14 -10.34 -16.02
CA THR A 231 -5.09 -11.03 -14.73
C THR A 231 -3.82 -11.84 -14.59
N ALA A 232 -3.23 -11.80 -13.40
CA ALA A 232 -2.15 -12.68 -12.97
C ALA A 232 -2.33 -12.99 -11.49
N PRO A 233 -1.80 -14.10 -10.96
CA PRO A 233 -1.71 -14.27 -9.52
C PRO A 233 -0.73 -13.24 -8.93
N SER A 234 -1.07 -12.67 -7.78
CA SER A 234 -0.10 -11.89 -7.01
C SER A 234 1.09 -12.78 -6.61
N PHE A 235 2.31 -12.26 -6.72
CA PHE A 235 3.52 -13.04 -6.44
C PHE A 235 4.59 -12.17 -5.76
N PRO A 236 5.15 -12.60 -4.61
CA PRO A 236 4.79 -13.81 -3.85
C PRO A 236 3.44 -13.69 -3.09
N GLY A 237 2.78 -12.53 -3.15
CA GLY A 237 1.51 -12.24 -2.46
C GLY A 237 1.64 -12.30 -0.94
N TRP A 238 0.50 -12.33 -0.25
CA TRP A 238 0.42 -12.36 1.21
C TRP A 238 -0.43 -13.54 1.71
N PRO A 239 -0.11 -14.08 2.89
CA PRO A 239 -0.93 -15.11 3.50
C PRO A 239 -2.33 -14.58 3.81
N VAL A 240 -3.32 -15.48 3.82
CA VAL A 240 -4.62 -15.20 4.44
C VAL A 240 -4.36 -15.03 5.94
N ALA A 241 -4.98 -14.02 6.57
CA ALA A 241 -4.88 -13.85 8.02
C ALA A 241 -5.20 -15.18 8.72
N LEU A 242 -4.33 -15.58 9.65
CA LEU A 242 -4.53 -16.77 10.50
C LEU A 242 -5.57 -16.50 11.58
#